data_AF-A0A1H9JEX5-F1
#
_entry.id   AF-A0A1H9JEX5-F1
#
_cell.length_a   1.000
_cell.length_b   1.000
_cell.length_c   1.000
_cell.angle_alpha   90.00
_cell.angle_beta   90.00
_cell.angle_gamma   90.00
#
_symmetry.space_group_name_H-M   'P 1'
#
loop_
_entity.id
_entity.type
_entity.pdbx_description
1 polymer ?
#
loop_
_entity_poly.entity_id
_entity_poly.type
_entity_poly.pdbx_seq_one_letter_code
_entity_poly.pdbx_strand_id
1 'polypeptide(L)'
;MYSAHPLATCLLDATRLRSSHRLDYQKDVRWLFQLRLEQWQTELGAPLRLQQPKSLIARLRRDDARVFDEAPYTYATGLEAAPFKTIDAGFCIGYGFDDYSMRALNYACVKPWQSGPSSYLGAGAALLGSFAVILDRKPMGNVPCLPDPAVQCVARVEWPHGKTRSVQAWQGVWIDEKRLHSTLAQALRAVPIDAVVWAATRWPPVSANYMSLFMEHYGHLDADEVALRKRLGFPPKGKPVGEEILYRSVCEAFTTEPVLRRYRGREMERLELDIFLPERRLAFEYQGDQHFRPLKHWQGEDGFARQQQRDARKRVLCAELNYQLVEMESGDDLRREGVIETLRRKRFIKPEFC
;
A
#
# COMPACT_ATOMS: atom_id res chain seq x y z
N MET A 1 -12.83 -4.35 -30.31
CA MET A 1 -11.88 -5.30 -29.69
C MET A 1 -11.18 -4.57 -28.57
N TYR A 2 -11.18 -5.12 -27.35
CA TYR A 2 -10.40 -4.56 -26.26
C TYR A 2 -8.91 -4.52 -26.65
N SER A 3 -8.16 -3.56 -26.10
CA SER A 3 -6.70 -3.72 -25.97
C SER A 3 -6.42 -5.11 -25.38
N ALA A 4 -5.39 -5.80 -25.85
CA ALA A 4 -4.96 -7.09 -25.27
C ALA A 4 -4.69 -6.98 -23.75
N HIS A 5 -4.41 -5.76 -23.26
CA HIS A 5 -4.15 -5.46 -21.86
C HIS A 5 -4.99 -4.24 -21.43
N PRO A 6 -6.28 -4.43 -21.08
CA PRO A 6 -7.17 -3.32 -20.77
C PRO A 6 -6.90 -2.80 -19.36
N LEU A 7 -5.77 -2.10 -19.15
CA LEU A 7 -5.35 -1.56 -17.86
C LEU A 7 -6.49 -0.81 -17.16
N ALA A 8 -7.28 -0.03 -17.90
CA ALA A 8 -8.39 0.76 -17.37
C ALA A 8 -9.56 -0.08 -16.78
N THR A 9 -9.68 -1.39 -17.08
CA THR A 9 -10.73 -2.21 -16.47
C THR A 9 -10.52 -2.42 -14.95
N CYS A 10 -9.37 -2.02 -14.39
CA CYS A 10 -9.15 -1.95 -12.94
C CYS A 10 -10.20 -1.06 -12.23
N LEU A 11 -10.74 -0.06 -12.94
CA LEU A 11 -11.83 0.79 -12.44
C LEU A 11 -13.06 -0.06 -12.11
N LEU A 12 -13.44 -0.97 -12.99
CA LEU A 12 -14.63 -1.81 -12.79
C LEU A 12 -14.33 -2.94 -11.81
N ASP A 13 -13.16 -3.57 -11.90
CA ASP A 13 -12.78 -4.67 -11.03
C ASP A 13 -12.68 -4.26 -9.55
N ALA A 14 -12.25 -3.03 -9.26
CA ALA A 14 -12.21 -2.50 -7.90
C ALA A 14 -13.60 -2.50 -7.22
N THR A 15 -14.69 -2.39 -7.99
CA THR A 15 -16.06 -2.42 -7.42
C THR A 15 -16.50 -3.83 -7.03
N ARG A 16 -15.80 -4.84 -7.55
CA ARG A 16 -16.10 -6.26 -7.39
C ARG A 16 -15.18 -6.95 -6.40
N LEU A 17 -14.16 -6.28 -5.85
CA LEU A 17 -13.26 -6.89 -4.87
C LEU A 17 -14.04 -7.46 -3.67
N ARG A 18 -13.59 -8.53 -3.04
CA ARG A 18 -14.18 -9.00 -1.78
C ARG A 18 -14.00 -7.96 -0.68
N SER A 19 -15.01 -7.77 0.17
CA SER A 19 -15.01 -6.79 1.26
C SER A 19 -13.80 -6.93 2.20
N SER A 20 -13.39 -8.15 2.52
CA SER A 20 -12.20 -8.44 3.33
C SER A 20 -10.90 -7.92 2.72
N HIS A 21 -10.85 -7.76 1.40
CA HIS A 21 -9.69 -7.28 0.68
C HIS A 21 -9.79 -5.79 0.34
N ARG A 22 -10.95 -5.14 0.44
CA ARG A 22 -11.16 -3.73 0.09
C ARG A 22 -10.53 -2.77 1.09
N LEU A 23 -10.01 -1.66 0.56
CA LEU A 23 -9.64 -0.46 1.31
C LEU A 23 -10.64 0.65 0.93
N ASP A 24 -10.14 1.76 0.39
CA ASP A 24 -10.94 2.69 -0.41
C ASP A 24 -10.78 2.39 -1.90
N TYR A 25 -11.76 2.87 -2.67
CA TYR A 25 -11.83 2.64 -4.11
C TYR A 25 -10.57 3.07 -4.86
N GLN A 26 -9.95 4.19 -4.51
CA GLN A 26 -8.75 4.66 -5.20
C GLN A 26 -7.54 3.77 -4.92
N LYS A 27 -7.32 3.37 -3.66
CA LYS A 27 -6.27 2.42 -3.30
C LYS A 27 -6.48 1.06 -3.98
N ASP A 28 -7.73 0.63 -4.11
CA ASP A 28 -8.11 -0.61 -4.78
C ASP A 28 -7.81 -0.54 -6.28
N VAL A 29 -8.20 0.54 -6.95
CA VAL A 29 -7.87 0.80 -8.36
C VAL A 29 -6.36 0.81 -8.57
N ARG A 30 -5.59 1.54 -7.74
CA ARG A 30 -4.13 1.59 -7.85
C ARG A 30 -3.49 0.22 -7.65
N TRP A 31 -3.98 -0.57 -6.68
CA TRP A 31 -3.46 -1.91 -6.44
C TRP A 31 -3.68 -2.83 -7.64
N LEU A 32 -4.89 -2.84 -8.20
CA LEU A 32 -5.23 -3.63 -9.38
C LEU A 32 -4.46 -3.15 -10.61
N PHE A 33 -4.31 -1.84 -10.80
CA PHE A 33 -3.53 -1.26 -11.89
C PHE A 33 -2.08 -1.72 -11.84
N GLN A 34 -1.44 -1.65 -10.67
CA GLN A 34 -0.06 -2.10 -10.47
C GLN A 34 0.10 -3.60 -10.80
N LEU A 35 -0.84 -4.44 -10.37
CA LEU A 35 -0.83 -5.88 -10.68
C LEU A 35 -0.90 -6.15 -12.19
N ARG A 36 -1.77 -5.42 -12.91
CA ARG A 36 -1.94 -5.57 -14.36
C ARG A 36 -0.75 -5.01 -15.14
N LEU A 37 -0.15 -3.92 -14.65
CA LEU A 37 1.10 -3.38 -15.20
C LEU A 37 2.24 -4.39 -15.12
N GLU A 38 2.38 -5.08 -13.98
CA GLU A 38 3.36 -6.16 -13.81
C GLU A 38 3.05 -7.37 -14.69
N GLN A 39 1.78 -7.77 -14.82
CA GLN A 39 1.38 -8.83 -15.73
C GLN A 39 1.77 -8.50 -17.18
N TRP A 40 1.42 -7.30 -17.65
CA TRP A 40 1.77 -6.83 -18.99
C TRP A 40 3.30 -6.81 -19.21
N GLN A 41 4.07 -6.34 -18.24
CA GLN A 41 5.53 -6.40 -18.31
C GLN A 41 6.08 -7.83 -18.37
N THR A 42 5.45 -8.77 -17.65
CA THR A 42 5.80 -10.20 -17.73
C THR A 42 5.55 -10.74 -19.13
N GLU A 43 4.43 -10.37 -19.74
CA GLU A 43 4.06 -10.77 -21.11
C GLU A 43 5.01 -10.19 -22.17
N LEU A 44 5.62 -9.03 -21.90
CA LEU A 44 6.73 -8.48 -22.70
C LEU A 44 8.08 -9.19 -22.47
N GLY A 45 8.14 -10.20 -21.60
CA GLY A 45 9.37 -10.91 -21.25
C GLY A 45 10.30 -10.11 -20.33
N ALA A 46 9.79 -9.12 -19.61
CA ALA A 46 10.61 -8.32 -18.69
C ALA A 46 11.03 -9.15 -17.46
N PRO A 47 12.31 -9.09 -17.03
CA PRO A 47 12.80 -9.81 -15.85
C PRO A 47 12.37 -9.11 -14.57
N LEU A 48 11.09 -9.18 -14.24
CA LEU A 48 10.48 -8.47 -13.12
C LEU A 48 10.92 -9.00 -11.77
N ARG A 49 11.11 -8.07 -10.83
CA ARG A 49 11.28 -8.33 -9.41
C ARG A 49 10.03 -7.93 -8.65
N LEU A 50 9.23 -8.93 -8.25
CA LEU A 50 7.91 -8.73 -7.63
C LEU A 50 7.94 -8.31 -6.15
N GLN A 51 9.11 -8.37 -5.49
CA GLN A 51 9.27 -7.93 -4.11
C GLN A 51 9.82 -6.51 -4.03
N GLN A 52 9.08 -5.66 -3.33
CA GLN A 52 9.45 -4.29 -3.00
C GLN A 52 9.74 -4.19 -1.49
N PRO A 53 10.98 -4.42 -1.01
CA PRO A 53 11.32 -3.96 0.33
C PRO A 53 11.24 -2.44 0.36
N LYS A 54 10.69 -1.87 1.45
CA LYS A 54 10.67 -0.42 1.72
C LYS A 54 12.05 0.24 1.47
N SER A 55 13.14 -0.50 1.69
CA SER A 55 14.53 -0.07 1.53
C SER A 55 15.06 -0.06 0.09
N LEU A 56 14.43 -0.78 -0.83
CA LEU A 56 14.94 -0.94 -2.20
C LEU A 56 14.66 0.32 -3.03
N ILE A 57 13.52 0.96 -2.80
CA ILE A 57 13.08 2.08 -3.62
C ILE A 57 13.60 3.44 -3.11
N ALA A 58 13.98 3.53 -1.83
CA ALA A 58 14.57 4.74 -1.19
C ALA A 58 15.94 5.20 -1.75
N ARG A 59 16.34 4.71 -2.93
CA ARG A 59 17.65 4.96 -3.56
C ARG A 59 17.53 5.49 -4.99
N LEU A 60 16.35 5.92 -5.41
CA LEU A 60 16.14 6.54 -6.72
C LEU A 60 16.40 8.04 -6.63
N ARG A 61 17.61 8.47 -7.00
CA ARG A 61 17.98 9.88 -7.02
C ARG A 61 17.29 10.58 -8.19
N ARG A 62 16.77 11.79 -7.96
CA ARG A 62 16.15 12.63 -9.00
C ARG A 62 17.03 12.79 -10.23
N ASP A 63 18.30 13.14 -10.02
CA ASP A 63 19.25 13.43 -11.11
C ASP A 63 19.61 12.21 -11.96
N ASP A 64 19.37 11.00 -11.45
CA ASP A 64 19.64 9.75 -12.19
C ASP A 64 18.45 9.35 -13.09
N ALA A 65 17.34 10.10 -13.05
CA ALA A 65 16.14 9.83 -13.84
C ALA A 65 16.38 10.11 -15.33
N ARG A 66 16.12 9.11 -16.17
CA ARG A 66 16.04 9.31 -17.63
C ARG A 66 14.59 9.42 -18.04
N VAL A 67 14.21 10.60 -18.51
CA VAL A 67 12.82 10.94 -18.89
C VAL A 67 12.62 10.72 -20.38
N PHE A 68 11.49 10.12 -20.75
CA PHE A 68 11.07 9.84 -22.12
C PHE A 68 9.63 10.32 -22.33
N ASP A 69 9.35 10.86 -23.52
CA ASP A 69 8.03 11.31 -24.00
C ASP A 69 7.26 12.15 -22.99
N GLU A 70 7.86 13.26 -22.56
CA GLU A 70 7.19 14.17 -21.64
C GLU A 70 5.99 14.87 -22.30
N ALA A 71 4.85 14.74 -21.66
CA ALA A 71 3.58 15.35 -22.04
C ALA A 71 2.91 15.91 -20.76
N PRO A 72 3.19 17.18 -20.39
CA PRO A 72 2.60 17.79 -19.21
C PRO A 72 1.08 17.73 -19.22
N TYR A 73 0.50 17.54 -18.04
CA TYR A 73 -0.94 17.33 -17.88
C TYR A 73 -1.56 18.35 -16.94
N THR A 74 -2.63 19.00 -17.38
CA THR A 74 -3.40 19.96 -16.60
C THR A 74 -4.75 19.39 -16.20
N TYR A 75 -5.06 19.43 -14.90
CA TYR A 75 -6.33 18.97 -14.36
C TYR A 75 -6.98 20.01 -13.44
N ALA A 76 -8.30 19.90 -13.30
CA ALA A 76 -9.06 20.75 -12.38
C ALA A 76 -8.81 20.33 -10.92
N THR A 77 -8.46 21.28 -10.06
CA THR A 77 -8.08 21.00 -8.67
C THR A 77 -9.25 20.95 -7.71
N GLY A 78 -10.42 21.43 -8.12
CA GLY A 78 -11.60 21.63 -7.28
C GLY A 78 -11.46 22.74 -6.24
N LEU A 79 -10.38 23.53 -6.29
CA LEU A 79 -10.12 24.64 -5.37
C LEU A 79 -10.37 25.96 -6.08
N GLU A 80 -11.20 26.83 -5.50
CA GLU A 80 -11.49 28.16 -6.07
C GLU A 80 -10.23 29.00 -6.28
N ALA A 81 -9.30 28.98 -5.31
CA ALA A 81 -8.08 29.78 -5.35
C ALA A 81 -7.03 29.29 -6.36
N ALA A 82 -7.13 28.06 -6.84
CA ALA A 82 -6.17 27.45 -7.77
C ALA A 82 -6.86 26.44 -8.67
N PRO A 83 -7.79 26.84 -9.54
CA PRO A 83 -8.78 25.95 -10.18
C PRO A 83 -8.17 24.89 -11.08
N PHE A 84 -6.94 25.11 -11.57
CA PHE A 84 -6.19 24.17 -12.39
C PHE A 84 -4.79 23.95 -11.83
N LYS A 85 -4.28 22.75 -12.04
CA LYS A 85 -2.89 22.40 -11.74
C LYS A 85 -2.29 21.64 -12.91
N THR A 86 -1.14 22.11 -13.36
CA THR A 86 -0.30 21.41 -14.33
C THR A 86 0.75 20.59 -13.58
N ILE A 87 0.95 19.37 -14.05
CA ILE A 87 2.02 18.47 -13.60
C ILE A 87 2.87 18.08 -14.81
N ASP A 88 4.17 18.10 -14.62
CA ASP A 88 5.19 17.75 -15.62
C ASP A 88 6.13 16.68 -15.04
N ALA A 89 7.12 16.22 -15.81
CA ALA A 89 8.02 15.17 -15.33
C ALA A 89 8.80 15.63 -14.09
N GLY A 90 9.23 16.91 -14.07
CA GLY A 90 9.93 17.51 -12.94
C GLY A 90 9.11 17.52 -11.65
N PHE A 91 7.83 17.89 -11.73
CA PHE A 91 6.89 17.83 -10.62
C PHE A 91 6.70 16.40 -10.14
N CYS A 92 6.44 15.46 -11.05
CA CYS A 92 6.19 14.07 -10.68
C CYS A 92 7.42 13.44 -10.04
N ILE A 93 8.58 13.50 -10.69
CA ILE A 93 9.85 12.97 -10.19
C ILE A 93 10.25 13.66 -8.89
N GLY A 94 9.93 14.95 -8.77
CA GLY A 94 10.33 15.77 -7.65
C GLY A 94 9.36 15.85 -6.48
N TYR A 95 8.27 15.12 -6.52
CA TYR A 95 7.27 15.16 -5.45
C TYR A 95 7.86 14.60 -4.14
N GLY A 96 8.08 15.46 -3.15
CA GLY A 96 8.71 15.13 -1.87
C GLY A 96 9.55 16.29 -1.33
N PHE A 97 10.33 16.03 -0.27
CA PHE A 97 11.24 17.03 0.33
C PHE A 97 12.73 16.63 0.26
N ASP A 98 13.05 15.50 -0.37
CA ASP A 98 14.42 14.97 -0.49
C ASP A 98 14.81 14.70 -1.95
N ASP A 99 16.12 14.57 -2.21
CA ASP A 99 16.68 14.29 -3.54
C ASP A 99 16.43 12.84 -4.00
N TYR A 100 15.92 12.00 -3.09
CA TYR A 100 15.60 10.59 -3.29
C TYR A 100 14.09 10.40 -3.25
N SER A 101 13.33 11.28 -3.91
CA SER A 101 11.91 11.44 -3.65
C SER A 101 11.09 10.27 -4.17
N MET A 102 11.09 9.21 -3.38
CA MET A 102 10.22 8.04 -3.46
C MET A 102 8.75 8.40 -3.40
N ARG A 103 8.45 9.52 -2.76
CA ARG A 103 7.14 10.12 -2.76
C ARG A 103 6.63 10.36 -4.19
N ALA A 104 7.51 10.58 -5.18
CA ALA A 104 7.18 10.65 -6.61
C ALA A 104 6.42 9.43 -7.11
N LEU A 105 6.90 8.22 -6.79
CA LEU A 105 6.22 6.98 -7.16
C LEU A 105 4.93 6.77 -6.36
N ASN A 106 4.90 7.28 -5.13
CA ASN A 106 3.72 7.24 -4.27
C ASN A 106 2.78 8.43 -4.51
N TYR A 107 3.03 9.29 -5.49
CA TYR A 107 2.14 10.40 -5.79
C TYR A 107 0.79 9.80 -6.18
N ALA A 108 -0.18 9.97 -5.30
CA ALA A 108 -1.58 9.69 -5.51
C ALA A 108 -2.28 11.04 -5.36
N CYS A 109 -2.83 11.56 -6.45
CA CYS A 109 -3.70 12.72 -6.33
C CYS A 109 -5.03 12.23 -5.77
N VAL A 110 -5.15 12.23 -4.44
CA VAL A 110 -6.41 11.89 -3.77
C VAL A 110 -7.32 13.10 -3.88
N LYS A 111 -8.36 13.00 -4.72
CA LYS A 111 -9.40 14.03 -4.81
C LYS A 111 -10.63 13.61 -4.00
N PRO A 112 -11.27 14.53 -3.26
CA PRO A 112 -12.49 14.22 -2.52
C PRO A 112 -13.61 13.61 -3.39
N TRP A 113 -13.68 13.99 -4.67
CA TRP A 113 -14.66 13.43 -5.60
C TRP A 113 -14.24 12.10 -6.24
N GLN A 114 -12.96 11.68 -6.19
CA GLN A 114 -12.49 10.40 -6.74
C GLN A 114 -12.87 9.17 -5.88
N SER A 115 -14.02 9.25 -5.22
CA SER A 115 -14.48 8.30 -4.20
C SER A 115 -15.32 7.15 -4.75
N GLY A 116 -15.60 7.13 -6.07
CA GLY A 116 -16.34 6.03 -6.70
C GLY A 116 -16.16 5.93 -8.22
N PRO A 117 -16.62 4.85 -8.87
CA PRO A 117 -16.37 4.57 -10.27
C PRO A 117 -16.77 5.68 -11.24
N SER A 118 -17.94 6.27 -11.03
CA SER A 118 -18.46 7.34 -11.87
C SER A 118 -17.64 8.62 -11.77
N SER A 119 -16.86 8.83 -10.71
CA SER A 119 -15.99 10.00 -10.55
C SER A 119 -14.75 9.98 -11.46
N TYR A 120 -14.46 8.81 -12.04
CA TYR A 120 -13.42 8.66 -13.07
C TYR A 120 -13.97 9.02 -14.46
N LEU A 121 -15.24 9.44 -14.54
CA LEU A 121 -15.95 9.91 -15.71
C LEU A 121 -16.37 11.37 -15.47
N GLY A 122 -16.33 12.22 -16.51
CA GLY A 122 -16.70 13.63 -16.43
C GLY A 122 -15.54 14.61 -16.60
N ALA A 123 -15.67 15.81 -16.02
CA ALA A 123 -14.78 16.94 -16.31
C ALA A 123 -13.36 16.75 -15.73
N GLY A 124 -12.47 16.17 -16.55
CA GLY A 124 -11.05 16.03 -16.26
C GLY A 124 -10.63 14.57 -16.16
N ALA A 125 -9.47 14.25 -16.73
CA ALA A 125 -8.94 12.89 -16.74
C ALA A 125 -8.53 12.48 -15.32
N ALA A 126 -8.95 11.29 -14.90
CA ALA A 126 -8.79 10.86 -13.53
C ALA A 126 -7.35 10.43 -13.26
N LEU A 127 -6.63 11.25 -12.50
CA LEU A 127 -5.23 11.00 -12.16
C LEU A 127 -5.14 9.82 -11.18
N LEU A 128 -4.56 8.72 -11.66
CA LEU A 128 -4.23 7.55 -10.85
C LEU A 128 -2.96 7.77 -10.04
N GLY A 129 -2.06 8.61 -10.55
CA GLY A 129 -0.75 8.88 -9.95
C GLY A 129 0.36 8.05 -10.59
N SER A 130 1.45 7.79 -9.87
CA SER A 130 2.63 7.16 -10.48
C SER A 130 2.74 5.66 -10.18
N PHE A 131 3.33 4.92 -11.12
CA PHE A 131 3.52 3.47 -11.04
C PHE A 131 4.90 3.07 -11.54
N ALA A 132 5.46 1.99 -11.01
CA ALA A 132 6.78 1.51 -11.39
C ALA A 132 6.92 0.01 -11.26
N VAL A 133 7.89 -0.52 -12.02
CA VAL A 133 8.35 -1.90 -11.92
C VAL A 133 9.86 -1.93 -11.74
N ILE A 134 10.34 -2.95 -11.03
CA ILE A 134 11.77 -3.20 -10.85
C ILE A 134 12.17 -4.34 -11.75
N LEU A 135 13.25 -4.16 -12.50
CA LEU A 135 13.77 -5.14 -13.44
C LEU A 135 15.16 -5.60 -12.98
N ASP A 136 15.40 -6.92 -12.94
CA ASP A 136 16.72 -7.51 -12.67
C ASP A 136 17.64 -7.42 -13.92
N ARG A 137 17.77 -6.21 -14.47
CA ARG A 137 18.67 -5.86 -15.58
C ARG A 137 19.11 -4.40 -15.48
N LYS A 138 20.23 -4.03 -16.13
CA LYS A 138 20.64 -2.61 -16.24
C LYS A 138 19.66 -1.80 -17.11
N PRO A 139 19.62 -0.46 -16.96
CA PRO A 139 18.82 0.42 -17.82
C PRO A 139 19.12 0.19 -19.30
N MET A 140 18.08 0.08 -20.12
CA MET A 140 18.21 -0.13 -21.56
C MET A 140 17.96 1.14 -22.38
N GLY A 141 17.50 2.23 -21.75
CA GLY A 141 17.10 3.44 -22.45
C GLY A 141 15.77 3.30 -23.19
N ASN A 142 14.94 2.34 -22.79
CA ASN A 142 13.63 2.10 -23.37
C ASN A 142 12.65 1.69 -22.26
N VAL A 143 11.64 2.53 -22.03
CA VAL A 143 10.49 2.24 -21.17
C VAL A 143 9.27 2.11 -22.08
N PRO A 144 8.54 1.00 -22.16
CA PRO A 144 7.46 0.85 -23.13
C PRO A 144 6.28 1.81 -22.88
N CYS A 145 5.59 2.21 -23.95
CA CYS A 145 4.33 2.95 -23.84
C CYS A 145 3.25 2.08 -23.21
N LEU A 146 2.34 2.69 -22.43
CA LEU A 146 1.21 1.96 -21.86
C LEU A 146 0.33 1.37 -22.98
N PRO A 147 -0.13 0.12 -22.86
CA PRO A 147 -0.80 -0.62 -23.93
C PRO A 147 -2.28 -0.26 -24.08
N ASP A 148 -2.85 0.49 -23.15
CA ASP A 148 -4.26 0.89 -23.13
C ASP A 148 -4.37 2.35 -23.62
N PRO A 149 -5.01 2.62 -24.76
CA PRO A 149 -5.15 3.98 -25.31
C PRO A 149 -5.86 4.96 -24.37
N ALA A 150 -6.69 4.46 -23.45
CA ALA A 150 -7.37 5.28 -22.45
C ALA A 150 -6.46 5.66 -21.28
N VAL A 151 -5.34 4.96 -21.10
CA VAL A 151 -4.39 5.19 -20.03
C VAL A 151 -3.21 5.98 -20.58
N GLN A 152 -2.99 7.16 -20.02
CA GLN A 152 -1.90 8.06 -20.44
C GLN A 152 -1.02 8.36 -19.23
N CYS A 153 0.18 8.88 -19.45
CA CYS A 153 1.11 9.29 -18.41
C CYS A 153 1.83 10.58 -18.79
N VAL A 154 2.28 11.34 -17.79
CA VAL A 154 3.02 12.59 -17.98
C VAL A 154 4.38 12.30 -18.59
N ALA A 155 5.05 11.26 -18.11
CA ALA A 155 6.33 10.84 -18.64
C ALA A 155 6.58 9.37 -18.35
N ARG A 156 7.35 8.74 -19.22
CA ARG A 156 7.98 7.44 -18.97
C ARG A 156 9.37 7.70 -18.42
N VAL A 157 9.79 6.99 -17.38
CA VAL A 157 11.07 7.27 -16.72
C VAL A 157 11.81 5.98 -16.40
N GLU A 158 13.12 5.97 -16.61
CA GLU A 158 14.01 4.87 -16.21
C GLU A 158 15.08 5.36 -15.24
N TRP A 159 15.28 4.63 -14.14
CA TRP A 159 16.39 4.83 -13.21
C TRP A 159 17.33 3.62 -13.20
N PRO A 160 18.64 3.84 -13.01
CA PRO A 160 19.50 2.78 -12.49
C PRO A 160 19.10 2.44 -11.04
N HIS A 161 19.19 1.16 -10.69
CA HIS A 161 18.98 0.72 -9.32
C HIS A 161 20.09 -0.25 -8.89
N GLY A 162 21.05 0.26 -8.12
CA GLY A 162 22.29 -0.46 -7.85
C GLY A 162 23.08 -0.76 -9.13
N LYS A 163 23.92 -1.80 -9.09
CA LYS A 163 24.83 -2.12 -10.21
C LYS A 163 24.19 -2.97 -11.33
N THR A 164 23.08 -3.64 -11.05
CA THR A 164 22.56 -4.72 -11.91
C THR A 164 21.08 -4.58 -12.24
N ARG A 165 20.38 -3.56 -11.71
CA ARG A 165 18.93 -3.42 -11.86
C ARG A 165 18.55 -2.05 -12.42
N SER A 166 17.31 -1.95 -12.85
CA SER A 166 16.68 -0.70 -13.25
C SER A 166 15.26 -0.62 -12.71
N VAL A 167 14.76 0.60 -12.62
CA VAL A 167 13.34 0.88 -12.33
C VAL A 167 12.77 1.57 -13.55
N GLN A 168 11.69 1.01 -14.09
CA GLN A 168 10.91 1.66 -15.14
C GLN A 168 9.60 2.15 -14.52
N ALA A 169 9.23 3.40 -14.79
CA ALA A 169 8.05 4.03 -14.23
C ALA A 169 7.25 4.80 -15.28
N TRP A 170 5.97 4.94 -14.97
CA TRP A 170 5.02 5.80 -15.66
C TRP A 170 4.54 6.81 -14.64
N GLN A 171 4.98 8.05 -14.84
CA GLN A 171 4.77 9.15 -13.92
C GLN A 171 3.48 9.87 -14.24
N GLY A 172 2.68 10.18 -13.22
CA GLY A 172 1.42 10.91 -13.38
C GLY A 172 0.48 10.21 -14.36
N VAL A 173 0.15 8.95 -14.13
CA VAL A 173 -0.80 8.19 -14.94
C VAL A 173 -2.21 8.71 -14.74
N TRP A 174 -2.97 8.92 -15.81
CA TRP A 174 -4.39 9.27 -15.78
C TRP A 174 -5.22 8.47 -16.78
N ILE A 175 -6.54 8.45 -16.55
CA ILE A 175 -7.53 7.87 -17.46
C ILE A 175 -8.20 8.96 -18.28
N ASP A 176 -8.02 8.93 -19.60
CA ASP A 176 -8.74 9.77 -20.56
C ASP A 176 -10.09 9.11 -20.91
N GLU A 177 -11.18 9.63 -20.33
CA GLU A 177 -12.54 9.14 -20.59
C GLU A 177 -12.88 9.15 -22.09
N LYS A 178 -12.38 10.12 -22.87
CA LYS A 178 -12.71 10.23 -24.30
C LYS A 178 -12.17 9.06 -25.12
N ARG A 179 -11.15 8.38 -24.59
CA ARG A 179 -10.52 7.20 -25.19
C ARG A 179 -10.96 5.91 -24.51
N LEU A 180 -11.73 6.00 -23.44
CA LEU A 180 -12.26 4.85 -22.73
C LEU A 180 -13.29 4.11 -23.60
N HIS A 181 -13.19 2.79 -23.65
CA HIS A 181 -14.13 1.98 -24.40
C HIS A 181 -15.57 2.20 -23.90
N SER A 182 -16.52 2.42 -24.81
CA SER A 182 -17.90 2.81 -24.47
C SER A 182 -18.59 1.84 -23.52
N THR A 183 -18.39 0.52 -23.70
CA THR A 183 -18.91 -0.51 -22.78
C THR A 183 -18.37 -0.37 -21.36
N LEU A 184 -17.09 -0.04 -21.20
CA LEU A 184 -16.50 0.17 -19.87
C LEU A 184 -17.03 1.46 -19.24
N ALA A 185 -17.11 2.55 -20.01
CA ALA A 185 -17.70 3.80 -19.55
C ALA A 185 -19.16 3.60 -19.10
N GLN A 186 -19.97 2.88 -19.88
CA GLN A 186 -21.36 2.56 -19.53
C GLN A 186 -21.44 1.71 -18.27
N ALA A 187 -20.59 0.69 -18.13
CA ALA A 187 -20.54 -0.16 -16.94
C ALA A 187 -20.19 0.65 -15.68
N LEU A 188 -19.21 1.55 -15.78
CA LEU A 188 -18.82 2.43 -14.66
C LEU A 188 -19.93 3.40 -14.24
N ARG A 189 -20.69 3.96 -15.19
CA ARG A 189 -21.86 4.80 -14.89
C ARG A 189 -22.99 4.03 -14.21
N ALA A 190 -23.10 2.73 -14.48
CA ALA A 190 -24.13 1.88 -13.91
C ALA A 190 -23.79 1.41 -12.48
N VAL A 191 -22.57 1.64 -11.97
CA VAL A 191 -22.22 1.26 -10.60
C VAL A 191 -22.82 2.26 -9.60
N PRO A 192 -23.67 1.80 -8.66
CA PRO A 192 -24.23 2.65 -7.62
C PRO A 192 -23.13 3.26 -6.73
N ILE A 193 -23.27 4.53 -6.34
CA ILE A 193 -22.26 5.24 -5.52
C ILE A 193 -22.16 4.64 -4.11
N ASP A 194 -23.28 4.18 -3.57
CA ASP A 194 -23.41 3.50 -2.28
C ASP A 194 -22.78 2.09 -2.25
N ALA A 195 -22.50 1.49 -3.41
CA ALA A 195 -21.76 0.23 -3.50
C ALA A 195 -20.26 0.38 -3.19
N VAL A 196 -19.80 1.62 -2.97
CA VAL A 196 -18.40 1.96 -2.80
C VAL A 196 -18.14 2.41 -1.37
N VAL A 197 -17.28 1.66 -0.69
CA VAL A 197 -16.89 1.98 0.69
C VAL A 197 -16.05 3.25 0.66
N TRP A 198 -16.64 4.34 1.15
CA TRP A 198 -15.87 5.41 1.77
C TRP A 198 -15.15 4.77 2.95
N ALA A 199 -13.87 4.42 2.80
CA ALA A 199 -13.02 4.50 3.97
C ALA A 199 -13.04 5.99 4.27
N ALA A 200 -13.80 6.39 5.29
CA ALA A 200 -13.56 7.68 5.91
C ALA A 200 -12.07 7.65 6.22
N THR A 201 -11.28 8.30 5.37
CA THR A 201 -9.91 8.64 5.69
C THR A 201 -10.09 9.40 6.98
N ARG A 202 -9.91 8.72 8.11
CA ARG A 202 -9.56 9.36 9.36
C ARG A 202 -8.23 9.99 9.02
N TRP A 203 -8.30 11.19 8.44
CA TRP A 203 -7.20 12.12 8.45
C TRP A 203 -6.75 12.10 9.90
N PRO A 204 -5.53 11.66 10.21
CA PRO A 204 -5.05 11.78 11.56
C PRO A 204 -5.25 13.27 11.90
N PRO A 205 -6.02 13.61 12.94
CA PRO A 205 -6.20 15.00 13.29
C PRO A 205 -4.79 15.60 13.42
N VAL A 206 -4.65 16.86 13.04
CA VAL A 206 -3.39 17.62 12.99
C VAL A 206 -2.64 17.61 14.36
N SER A 207 -3.27 17.07 15.41
CA SER A 207 -2.74 16.77 16.74
C SER A 207 -1.94 15.45 16.89
N ALA A 208 -1.75 14.65 15.83
CA ALA A 208 -1.13 13.32 15.92
C ALA A 208 0.26 13.27 16.58
N ASN A 209 1.01 14.38 16.60
CA ASN A 209 2.36 14.44 17.16
C ASN A 209 2.43 14.32 18.70
N TYR A 210 1.30 14.27 19.41
CA TYR A 210 1.27 14.18 20.88
C TYR A 210 0.34 13.09 21.46
N MET A 211 -0.13 12.15 20.64
CA MET A 211 -1.08 11.12 21.07
C MET A 211 -0.38 9.77 21.28
N SER A 212 -0.87 8.97 22.24
CA SER A 212 -0.40 7.60 22.40
C SER A 212 -0.87 6.73 21.22
N LEU A 213 -0.16 5.64 20.90
CA LEU A 213 -0.55 4.68 19.84
C LEU A 213 -2.02 4.21 19.98
N PHE A 214 -2.51 4.08 21.21
CA PHE A 214 -3.91 3.75 21.47
C PHE A 214 -4.86 4.85 20.98
N MET A 215 -4.54 6.10 21.27
CA MET A 215 -5.36 7.25 20.92
C MET A 215 -5.28 7.58 19.43
N GLU A 216 -4.16 7.31 18.78
CA GLU A 216 -4.06 7.37 17.32
C GLU A 216 -5.09 6.45 16.65
N HIS A 217 -5.32 5.27 17.22
CA HIS A 217 -6.22 4.27 16.66
C HIS A 217 -7.69 4.46 17.08
N TYR A 218 -7.97 4.71 18.36
CA TYR A 218 -9.33 4.74 18.91
C TYR A 218 -9.82 6.13 19.34
N GLY A 219 -8.94 7.12 19.38
CA GLY A 219 -9.25 8.46 19.88
C GLY A 219 -10.22 9.24 18.99
N HIS A 220 -10.91 10.19 19.62
CA HIS A 220 -11.68 11.25 18.99
C HIS A 220 -11.41 12.55 19.77
N LEU A 221 -11.81 13.70 19.22
CA LEU A 221 -11.39 15.04 19.68
C LEU A 221 -11.56 15.30 21.20
N ASP A 222 -12.52 14.65 21.85
CA ASP A 222 -12.82 14.84 23.29
C ASP A 222 -12.65 13.56 24.13
N ALA A 223 -11.96 12.55 23.62
CA ALA A 223 -11.85 11.27 24.29
C ALA A 223 -10.85 11.30 25.47
N ASP A 224 -11.31 10.91 26.67
CA ASP A 224 -10.42 10.52 27.75
C ASP A 224 -9.85 9.12 27.48
N GLU A 225 -8.54 9.05 27.23
CA GLU A 225 -7.81 7.81 26.97
C GLU A 225 -8.02 6.74 28.06
N VAL A 226 -8.00 7.11 29.34
CA VAL A 226 -8.09 6.16 30.45
C VAL A 226 -9.49 5.54 30.48
N ALA A 227 -10.52 6.38 30.37
CA ALA A 227 -11.90 5.92 30.27
C ALA A 227 -12.13 5.05 29.03
N LEU A 228 -11.56 5.46 27.89
CA LEU A 228 -11.69 4.74 26.63
C LEU A 228 -10.99 3.37 26.66
N ARG A 229 -9.76 3.29 27.21
CA ARG A 229 -9.04 2.02 27.41
C ARG A 229 -9.86 1.06 28.26
N LYS A 230 -10.39 1.54 29.40
CA LYS A 230 -11.24 0.73 30.29
C LYS A 230 -12.49 0.22 29.56
N ARG A 231 -13.16 1.10 28.82
CA ARG A 231 -14.37 0.74 28.04
C ARG A 231 -14.10 -0.30 26.96
N LEU A 232 -12.95 -0.21 26.28
CA LEU A 232 -12.57 -1.12 25.19
C LEU A 232 -11.79 -2.36 25.69
N GLY A 233 -11.58 -2.51 27.00
CA GLY A 233 -10.87 -3.64 27.59
C GLY A 233 -9.35 -3.64 27.35
N PHE A 234 -8.74 -2.47 27.14
CA PHE A 234 -7.30 -2.33 26.97
C PHE A 234 -6.57 -2.19 28.31
N PRO A 235 -5.28 -2.58 28.36
CA PRO A 235 -4.41 -2.32 29.51
C PRO A 235 -4.38 -0.83 29.90
N PRO A 236 -4.09 -0.52 31.18
CA PRO A 236 -3.92 0.85 31.65
C PRO A 236 -2.90 1.65 30.83
N LYS A 237 -3.03 2.97 30.84
CA LYS A 237 -2.09 3.88 30.18
C LYS A 237 -0.65 3.58 30.61
N GLY A 238 0.28 3.58 29.65
CA GLY A 238 1.68 3.23 29.86
C GLY A 238 2.03 1.74 29.69
N LYS A 239 1.03 0.86 29.52
CA LYS A 239 1.27 -0.54 29.12
C LYS A 239 1.26 -0.69 27.59
N PRO A 240 2.04 -1.64 27.03
CA PRO A 240 2.05 -1.92 25.59
C PRO A 240 0.66 -2.28 25.08
N VAL A 241 0.30 -1.78 23.89
CA VAL A 241 -0.99 -2.03 23.23
C VAL A 241 -0.88 -2.44 21.77
N GLY A 242 0.31 -2.36 21.16
CA GLY A 242 0.48 -2.60 19.73
C GLY A 242 0.05 -4.01 19.29
N GLU A 243 0.42 -5.05 20.04
CA GLU A 243 -0.01 -6.43 19.76
C GLU A 243 -1.54 -6.58 19.81
N GLU A 244 -2.19 -5.97 20.80
CA GLU A 244 -3.66 -6.00 20.94
C GLU A 244 -4.35 -5.23 19.80
N ILE A 245 -3.82 -4.07 19.42
CA ILE A 245 -4.31 -3.27 18.29
C ILE A 245 -4.20 -4.07 16.99
N LEU A 246 -3.03 -4.67 16.75
CA LEU A 246 -2.78 -5.48 15.56
C LEU A 246 -3.71 -6.69 15.53
N TYR A 247 -3.87 -7.40 16.65
CA TYR A 247 -4.77 -8.55 16.76
C TYR A 247 -6.21 -8.17 16.39
N ARG A 248 -6.75 -7.10 16.97
CA ARG A 248 -8.10 -6.63 16.65
C ARG A 248 -8.25 -6.24 15.18
N SER A 249 -7.25 -5.57 14.61
CA SER A 249 -7.25 -5.16 13.21
C SER A 249 -7.18 -6.35 12.25
N VAL A 250 -6.44 -7.41 12.61
CA VAL A 250 -6.41 -8.67 11.86
C VAL A 250 -7.77 -9.39 11.95
N CYS A 251 -8.40 -9.44 13.12
CA CYS A 251 -9.76 -9.98 13.26
C CYS A 251 -10.78 -9.20 12.41
N GLU A 252 -10.65 -7.88 12.34
CA GLU A 252 -11.50 -7.03 11.50
C GLU A 252 -11.26 -7.24 9.99
N ALA A 253 -10.03 -7.52 9.59
CA ALA A 253 -9.68 -7.85 8.22
C ALA A 253 -10.22 -9.23 7.78
N PHE A 254 -10.23 -10.20 8.70
CA PHE A 254 -10.52 -11.62 8.42
C PHE A 254 -11.69 -12.15 9.26
N THR A 255 -12.84 -11.49 9.18
CA THR A 255 -14.02 -11.78 10.00
C THR A 255 -14.63 -13.16 9.81
N THR A 256 -14.34 -13.82 8.68
CA THR A 256 -14.86 -15.15 8.32
C THR A 256 -13.88 -16.29 8.58
N GLU A 257 -12.71 -16.00 9.15
CA GLU A 257 -11.62 -16.97 9.33
C GLU A 257 -11.19 -17.07 10.80
N PRO A 258 -10.70 -18.23 11.26
CA PRO A 258 -10.16 -18.37 12.60
C PRO A 258 -8.83 -17.60 12.74
N VAL A 259 -8.83 -16.59 13.61
CA VAL A 259 -7.62 -15.84 14.02
C VAL A 259 -7.19 -16.33 15.39
N LEU A 260 -6.03 -17.00 15.45
CA LEU A 260 -5.46 -17.52 16.70
C LEU A 260 -4.47 -16.51 17.27
N ARG A 261 -4.61 -16.19 18.56
CA ARG A 261 -3.69 -15.31 19.28
C ARG A 261 -2.69 -16.11 20.11
N ARG A 262 -1.44 -15.64 20.19
CA ARG A 262 -0.36 -16.24 20.98
C ARG A 262 -0.21 -17.73 20.68
N TYR A 263 -0.21 -18.04 19.39
CA TYR A 263 -0.20 -19.40 18.88
C TYR A 263 1.13 -20.10 19.19
N ARG A 264 1.06 -21.28 19.82
CA ARG A 264 2.23 -22.10 20.17
C ARG A 264 2.07 -23.52 19.63
N GLY A 265 2.06 -23.63 18.30
CA GLY A 265 2.08 -24.92 17.62
C GLY A 265 3.27 -25.77 18.05
N ARG A 266 3.12 -27.11 18.03
CA ARG A 266 4.22 -28.03 18.39
C ARG A 266 5.38 -27.87 17.41
N GLU A 267 5.07 -27.59 16.15
CA GLU A 267 5.99 -27.33 15.06
C GLU A 267 6.79 -26.04 15.23
N MET A 268 6.33 -25.11 16.06
CA MET A 268 7.04 -23.86 16.36
C MET A 268 8.09 -24.01 17.47
N GLU A 269 8.41 -25.24 17.90
CA GLU A 269 9.45 -25.51 18.90
C GLU A 269 9.25 -24.71 20.22
N ARG A 270 7.98 -24.57 20.64
CA ARG A 270 7.53 -23.75 21.81
C ARG A 270 7.67 -22.23 21.63
N LEU A 271 8.11 -21.76 20.47
CA LEU A 271 8.02 -20.34 20.11
C LEU A 271 6.55 -19.96 19.90
N GLU A 272 6.23 -18.74 20.29
CA GLU A 272 4.90 -18.15 20.17
C GLU A 272 4.87 -17.30 18.91
N LEU A 273 3.82 -17.45 18.10
CA LEU A 273 3.43 -16.48 17.09
C LEU A 273 2.37 -15.56 17.68
N ASP A 274 2.53 -14.24 17.59
CA ASP A 274 1.57 -13.29 18.20
C ASP A 274 0.16 -13.50 17.65
N ILE A 275 0.05 -13.66 16.33
CA ILE A 275 -1.21 -13.90 15.63
C ILE A 275 -0.97 -14.90 14.50
N PHE A 276 -1.85 -15.89 14.35
CA PHE A 276 -1.76 -16.89 13.30
C PHE A 276 -3.13 -17.19 12.67
N LEU A 277 -3.19 -17.23 11.35
CA LEU A 277 -4.34 -17.61 10.53
C LEU A 277 -4.02 -18.96 9.86
N PRO A 278 -4.50 -20.09 10.43
CA PRO A 278 -4.14 -21.42 9.95
C PRO A 278 -4.51 -21.67 8.49
N GLU A 279 -5.71 -21.25 8.07
CA GLU A 279 -6.23 -21.48 6.72
C GLU A 279 -5.38 -20.81 5.64
N ARG A 280 -4.74 -19.69 5.98
CA ARG A 280 -3.84 -18.95 5.08
C ARG A 280 -2.37 -19.31 5.27
N ARG A 281 -2.02 -20.07 6.32
CA ARG A 281 -0.64 -20.25 6.79
C ARG A 281 0.05 -18.88 6.98
N LEU A 282 -0.67 -17.90 7.51
CA LEU A 282 -0.23 -16.51 7.63
C LEU A 282 -0.04 -16.16 9.11
N ALA A 283 1.13 -15.66 9.45
CA ALA A 283 1.49 -15.23 10.79
C ALA A 283 1.78 -13.73 10.82
N PHE A 284 1.43 -13.08 11.93
CA PHE A 284 1.83 -11.71 12.23
C PHE A 284 2.61 -11.66 13.54
N GLU A 285 3.61 -10.78 13.57
CA GLU A 285 4.46 -10.47 14.72
C GLU A 285 4.54 -8.96 14.89
N TYR A 286 4.30 -8.45 16.09
CA TYR A 286 4.45 -7.03 16.40
C TYR A 286 5.78 -6.76 17.12
N GLN A 287 6.65 -6.03 16.44
CA GLN A 287 7.98 -5.66 16.90
C GLN A 287 7.90 -4.24 17.50
N GLY A 288 7.52 -4.14 18.77
CA GLY A 288 7.48 -2.85 19.48
C GLY A 288 8.87 -2.22 19.67
N ASP A 289 8.94 -0.95 20.08
CA ASP A 289 10.21 -0.18 20.25
C ASP A 289 11.26 -0.87 21.15
N GLN A 290 10.82 -1.81 21.98
CA GLN A 290 11.67 -2.63 22.85
C GLN A 290 12.62 -3.56 22.07
N HIS A 291 12.36 -3.81 20.77
CA HIS A 291 13.20 -4.61 19.87
C HIS A 291 14.36 -3.83 19.22
N PHE A 292 14.43 -2.50 19.40
CA PHE A 292 15.45 -1.67 18.75
C PHE A 292 16.40 -0.97 19.73
N ARG A 293 16.09 -0.97 21.03
CA ARG A 293 16.94 -0.39 22.08
C ARG A 293 17.00 -1.33 23.27
N PRO A 294 18.18 -1.63 23.86
CA PRO A 294 18.25 -2.28 25.16
C PRO A 294 17.60 -1.34 26.17
N LEU A 295 16.34 -1.61 26.53
CA LEU A 295 15.69 -0.91 27.62
C LEU A 295 16.45 -1.30 28.89
N LYS A 296 17.20 -0.32 29.45
CA LYS A 296 18.01 -0.43 30.68
C LYS A 296 17.25 -1.03 31.88
N HIS A 297 15.92 -1.17 31.81
CA HIS A 297 15.08 -1.69 32.87
C HIS A 297 14.51 -3.08 32.65
N TRP A 298 14.73 -3.75 31.51
CA TRP A 298 14.00 -5.01 31.23
C TRP A 298 14.78 -6.28 30.95
N GLN A 299 16.11 -6.29 30.73
CA GLN A 299 16.98 -7.50 30.83
C GLN A 299 18.47 -7.37 30.40
N GLY A 300 19.02 -6.17 30.22
CA GLY A 300 20.42 -6.00 29.76
C GLY A 300 20.68 -6.50 28.33
N GLU A 301 21.94 -6.47 27.88
CA GLU A 301 22.35 -6.87 26.51
C GLU A 301 22.01 -8.34 26.20
N ASP A 302 22.04 -9.22 27.20
CA ASP A 302 21.78 -10.65 27.03
C ASP A 302 20.32 -10.96 26.68
N GLY A 303 19.35 -10.21 27.24
CA GLY A 303 17.93 -10.38 26.90
C GLY A 303 17.63 -9.96 25.47
N PHE A 304 18.28 -8.89 25.01
CA PHE A 304 18.15 -8.38 23.66
C PHE A 304 18.70 -9.38 22.62
N ALA A 305 19.88 -9.94 22.88
CA ALA A 305 20.48 -10.97 22.03
C ALA A 305 19.60 -12.24 21.95
N ARG A 306 19.06 -12.69 23.09
CA ARG A 306 18.12 -13.82 23.13
C ARG A 306 16.84 -13.55 22.35
N GLN A 307 16.30 -12.34 22.43
CA GLN A 307 15.10 -11.97 21.66
C GLN A 307 15.38 -12.02 20.15
N GLN A 308 16.48 -11.43 19.70
CA GLN A 308 16.90 -11.49 18.29
C GLN A 308 17.11 -12.93 17.80
N GLN A 309 17.72 -13.80 18.62
CA GLN A 309 17.86 -15.21 18.28
C GLN A 309 16.51 -15.91 18.13
N ARG A 310 15.54 -15.61 19.00
CA ARG A 310 14.18 -16.16 18.91
C ARG A 310 13.47 -15.65 17.67
N ASP A 311 13.54 -14.36 17.37
CA ASP A 311 12.92 -13.77 16.18
C ASP A 311 13.55 -14.35 14.90
N ALA A 312 14.89 -14.54 14.87
CA ALA A 312 15.57 -15.22 13.78
C ALA A 312 15.10 -16.68 13.62
N ARG A 313 14.98 -17.44 14.73
CA ARG A 313 14.48 -18.82 14.69
C ARG A 313 13.02 -18.87 14.22
N LYS A 314 12.15 -17.94 14.64
CA LYS A 314 10.77 -17.82 14.12
C LYS A 314 10.77 -17.66 12.60
N ARG A 315 11.59 -16.75 12.05
CA ARG A 315 11.69 -16.56 10.59
C ARG A 315 12.10 -17.84 9.87
N VAL A 316 13.09 -18.55 10.40
CA VAL A 316 13.55 -19.85 9.84
C VAL A 316 12.42 -20.88 9.88
N LEU A 317 11.78 -21.08 11.04
CA LEU A 317 10.69 -22.04 11.18
C LEU A 317 9.50 -21.70 10.28
N CYS A 318 9.11 -20.42 10.20
CA CYS A 318 8.06 -20.01 9.28
C CYS A 318 8.42 -20.32 7.83
N ALA A 319 9.66 -20.09 7.40
CA ALA A 319 10.10 -20.45 6.05
C ALA A 319 10.07 -21.96 5.81
N GLU A 320 10.60 -22.76 6.75
CA GLU A 320 10.61 -24.23 6.69
C GLU A 320 9.18 -24.81 6.67
N LEU A 321 8.28 -24.22 7.43
CA LEU A 321 6.86 -24.60 7.53
C LEU A 321 6.00 -23.94 6.45
N ASN A 322 6.57 -23.21 5.50
CA ASN A 322 5.85 -22.46 4.47
C ASN A 322 4.71 -21.59 5.06
N TYR A 323 4.99 -20.95 6.19
CA TYR A 323 4.17 -19.91 6.79
C TYR A 323 4.63 -18.55 6.25
N GLN A 324 3.68 -17.76 5.75
CA GLN A 324 3.91 -16.37 5.40
C GLN A 324 4.03 -15.56 6.70
N LEU A 325 5.18 -14.93 6.94
CA LEU A 325 5.40 -14.12 8.14
C LEU A 325 5.36 -12.63 7.83
N VAL A 326 4.47 -11.90 8.51
CA VAL A 326 4.37 -10.44 8.48
C VAL A 326 4.88 -9.88 9.80
N GLU A 327 6.01 -9.18 9.74
CA GLU A 327 6.53 -8.43 10.87
C GLU A 327 6.07 -6.98 10.73
N MET A 328 5.38 -6.48 11.76
CA MET A 328 4.88 -5.11 11.86
C MET A 328 5.71 -4.36 12.91
N GLU A 329 6.28 -3.22 12.56
CA GLU A 329 7.09 -2.39 13.44
C GLU A 329 6.25 -1.29 14.11
N SER A 330 6.80 -0.61 15.11
CA SER A 330 6.11 0.48 15.82
C SER A 330 5.72 1.67 14.95
N GLY A 331 6.42 1.89 13.83
CA GLY A 331 6.09 2.92 12.84
C GLY A 331 5.15 2.46 11.73
N ASP A 332 4.70 1.20 11.74
CA ASP A 332 3.73 0.71 10.77
C ASP A 332 2.29 1.09 11.19
N ASP A 333 1.42 1.28 10.19
CA ASP A 333 0.00 1.46 10.42
C ASP A 333 -0.62 0.12 10.86
N LEU A 334 -0.96 0.03 12.15
CA LEU A 334 -1.55 -1.17 12.75
C LEU A 334 -3.06 -1.28 12.51
N ARG A 335 -3.71 -0.30 11.88
CA ARG A 335 -5.14 -0.36 11.54
C ARG A 335 -5.42 -1.44 10.51
N ARG A 336 -6.69 -1.84 10.38
CA ARG A 336 -7.15 -2.78 9.36
C ARG A 336 -6.61 -2.41 7.98
N GLU A 337 -6.66 -1.12 7.63
CA GLU A 337 -6.15 -0.61 6.35
C GLU A 337 -4.65 -0.88 6.18
N GLY A 338 -3.84 -0.55 7.19
CA GLY A 338 -2.39 -0.76 7.16
C GLY A 338 -1.98 -2.24 7.10
N VAL A 339 -2.76 -3.11 7.76
CA VAL A 339 -2.62 -4.58 7.65
C VAL A 339 -2.86 -5.02 6.20
N ILE A 340 -3.99 -4.65 5.60
CA ILE A 340 -4.33 -5.02 4.22
C ILE A 340 -3.31 -4.43 3.23
N GLU A 341 -2.89 -3.17 3.37
CA GLU A 341 -1.84 -2.56 2.54
C GLU A 341 -0.52 -3.34 2.61
N THR A 342 -0.15 -3.79 3.81
CA THR A 342 1.07 -4.59 4.01
C THR A 342 0.97 -5.95 3.34
N LEU A 343 -0.18 -6.62 3.43
CA LEU A 343 -0.40 -7.89 2.74
C LEU A 343 -0.40 -7.73 1.22
N ARG A 344 -1.04 -6.68 0.69
CA ARG A 344 -1.04 -6.36 -0.75
C ARG A 344 0.39 -6.15 -1.27
N ARG A 345 1.19 -5.37 -0.54
CA ARG A 345 2.60 -5.08 -0.87
C ARG A 345 3.48 -6.32 -0.81
N LYS A 346 3.29 -7.19 0.19
CA LYS A 346 4.02 -8.46 0.35
C LYS A 346 3.51 -9.58 -0.58
N ARG A 347 2.43 -9.35 -1.34
CA ARG A 347 1.77 -10.35 -2.20
C ARG A 347 1.23 -11.56 -1.42
N PHE A 348 0.89 -11.37 -0.15
CA PHE A 348 0.31 -12.43 0.70
C PHE A 348 -1.20 -12.57 0.51
N ILE A 349 -1.83 -11.56 -0.10
CA ILE A 349 -3.20 -11.65 -0.61
C ILE A 349 -3.21 -11.35 -2.10
N LYS A 350 -4.18 -11.95 -2.79
CA LYS A 350 -4.48 -11.74 -4.21
C LYS A 350 -5.83 -11.05 -4.35
N PRO A 351 -6.09 -10.33 -5.45
CA PRO A 351 -7.42 -9.81 -5.69
C PRO A 351 -8.41 -10.97 -5.85
N GLU A 352 -9.41 -11.01 -4.98
CA GLU A 352 -10.55 -11.91 -5.07
C GLU A 352 -11.79 -11.07 -5.38
N PHE A 353 -12.63 -11.54 -6.30
CA PHE A 353 -13.82 -10.82 -6.75
C PHE A 353 -15.10 -11.53 -6.27
N CYS A 354 -16.16 -10.75 -6.05
CA CYS A 354 -17.52 -11.17 -5.71
C CYS A 354 -18.37 -11.38 -6.95
#